data_AF-A0A2S0VPW2-F1
#
_entry.id   AF-A0A2S0VPW2-F1
#
_cell.length_a   1.000
_cell.length_b   1.000
_cell.length_c   1.000
_cell.angle_alpha   90.00
_cell.angle_beta   90.00
_cell.angle_gamma   90.00
#
_symmetry.space_group_name_H-M   'P 1'
#
loop_
_entity.id
_entity.type
_entity.pdbx_description
1 polymer ?
#
loop_
_entity_poly.entity_id
_entity_poly.type
_entity_poly.pdbx_seq_one_letter_code
_entity_poly.pdbx_strand_id
1 'polypeptide(L)'
;MSDTINKLNEIINKSAWLVEDKEWIKNRKTKWRDLSRALKQDKKMSSKELAFYKSYYITGFLDAQVYESRCPDLYTLYLMMFHADQNESSLTNLYLQLVGYLCDERSLIGEFCRIQPSVSLGHSEKGYFDGKESVYCKLLYGETASDFSSTMEANSSLFFVGFCQESIELLLSENSYIHSIYFYLVDFSFYTAINTEFERAPNHVYISQFLQLIVAYEQLDPFKDSDLERHTSAWRLVKAVREKLQQSNLPDKLREMWEFTQTEKGKTQRFEYFQDRYPILKQLADSA
;
A
#
# COMPACT_ATOMS: atom_id res chain seq x y z
N MET A 1 11.72 -28.93 -3.03
CA MET A 1 11.85 -27.54 -2.54
C MET A 1 13.22 -26.95 -2.84
N SER A 2 14.33 -27.68 -2.61
CA SER A 2 15.62 -27.34 -3.25
C SER A 2 15.44 -27.08 -4.75
N ASP A 3 14.65 -27.91 -5.44
CA ASP A 3 14.29 -27.75 -6.86
C ASP A 3 13.65 -26.40 -7.19
N THR A 4 12.81 -25.87 -6.29
CA THR A 4 12.17 -24.56 -6.45
C THR A 4 13.21 -23.44 -6.41
N ILE A 5 14.12 -23.49 -5.43
CA ILE A 5 15.22 -22.53 -5.28
C ILE A 5 16.20 -22.65 -6.47
N ASN A 6 16.55 -23.86 -6.89
CA ASN A 6 17.39 -24.11 -8.04
C ASN A 6 16.74 -23.56 -9.32
N LYS A 7 15.44 -23.76 -9.51
CA LYS A 7 14.73 -23.28 -10.70
C LYS A 7 14.61 -21.75 -10.74
N LEU A 8 14.42 -21.10 -9.60
CA LEU A 8 14.50 -19.64 -9.50
C LEU A 8 15.91 -19.13 -9.81
N ASN A 9 16.93 -19.84 -9.33
CA ASN A 9 18.32 -19.57 -9.67
C ASN A 9 18.64 -19.84 -11.16
N GLU A 10 17.80 -20.56 -11.92
CA GLU A 10 17.90 -20.64 -13.38
C GLU A 10 17.17 -19.48 -14.07
N ILE A 11 15.94 -19.17 -13.65
CA ILE A 11 15.05 -18.20 -14.32
C ILE A 11 15.48 -16.75 -14.09
N ILE A 12 15.92 -16.39 -12.88
CA ILE A 12 16.24 -15.00 -12.55
C ILE A 12 17.55 -14.58 -13.24
N ASN A 13 17.45 -13.58 -14.12
CA ASN A 13 18.60 -12.96 -14.79
C ASN A 13 19.49 -12.23 -13.77
N LYS A 14 20.76 -12.64 -13.67
CA LYS A 14 21.73 -12.10 -12.70
C LYS A 14 22.62 -10.98 -13.24
N SER A 15 22.46 -10.57 -14.50
CA SER A 15 23.33 -9.54 -15.13
C SER A 15 23.34 -8.18 -14.39
N ALA A 16 22.30 -7.90 -13.60
CA ALA A 16 22.22 -6.70 -12.76
C ALA A 16 23.09 -6.74 -11.49
N TRP A 17 23.58 -7.91 -11.07
CA TRP A 17 24.43 -8.06 -9.89
C TRP A 17 25.92 -7.98 -10.27
N LEU A 18 26.52 -6.82 -10.01
CA LEU A 18 27.93 -6.56 -10.32
C LEU A 18 28.86 -7.13 -9.22
N VAL A 19 28.88 -8.46 -9.09
CA VAL A 19 29.58 -9.16 -7.99
C VAL A 19 31.11 -9.04 -8.02
N GLU A 20 31.69 -8.70 -9.18
CA GLU A 20 33.13 -8.42 -9.29
C GLU A 20 33.48 -6.97 -8.92
N ASP A 21 32.49 -6.06 -8.88
CA ASP A 21 32.67 -4.67 -8.47
C ASP A 21 32.64 -4.56 -6.93
N LYS A 22 33.82 -4.33 -6.36
CA LYS A 22 34.03 -4.19 -4.92
C LYS A 22 33.34 -2.97 -4.33
N GLU A 23 33.20 -1.88 -5.08
CA GLU A 23 32.51 -0.67 -4.63
C GLU A 23 30.99 -0.88 -4.67
N TRP A 24 30.47 -1.46 -5.75
CA TRP A 24 29.07 -1.88 -5.83
C TRP A 24 28.67 -2.81 -4.69
N ILE A 25 29.48 -3.84 -4.39
CA ILE A 25 29.26 -4.74 -3.24
C ILE A 25 29.26 -3.98 -1.92
N LYS A 26 30.20 -3.05 -1.70
CA LYS A 26 30.28 -2.24 -0.48
C LYS A 26 29.02 -1.38 -0.30
N ASN A 27 28.53 -0.79 -1.39
CA ASN A 27 27.33 0.04 -1.40
C ASN A 27 26.06 -0.80 -1.18
N ARG A 28 25.91 -1.97 -1.84
CA ARG A 28 24.80 -2.91 -1.60
C ARG A 28 24.80 -3.46 -0.17
N LYS A 29 25.96 -3.84 0.40
CA LYS A 29 26.06 -4.27 1.82
C LYS A 29 25.62 -3.17 2.79
N THR A 30 25.91 -1.91 2.46
CA THR A 30 25.49 -0.74 3.25
C THR A 30 23.97 -0.56 3.17
N LYS A 31 23.41 -0.45 1.95
CA LYS A 31 21.95 -0.37 1.73
C LYS A 31 21.20 -1.52 2.43
N TRP A 32 21.69 -2.77 2.28
CA TRP A 32 21.08 -3.94 2.94
C TRP A 32 21.02 -3.80 4.47
N ARG A 33 22.12 -3.37 5.11
CA ARG A 33 22.18 -3.20 6.57
C ARG A 33 21.12 -2.22 7.05
N ASP A 34 20.91 -1.14 6.33
CA ASP A 34 20.03 -0.06 6.76
C ASP A 34 18.55 -0.40 6.45
N LEU A 35 18.25 -0.99 5.28
CA LEU A 35 16.93 -1.55 4.94
C LEU A 35 16.51 -2.69 5.89
N SER A 36 17.37 -3.67 6.13
CA SER A 36 17.06 -4.81 7.02
C SER A 36 16.95 -4.42 8.49
N ARG A 37 17.54 -3.28 8.91
CA ARG A 37 17.28 -2.69 10.22
C ARG A 37 15.85 -2.15 10.30
N ALA A 38 15.45 -1.33 9.33
CA ALA A 38 14.11 -0.73 9.30
C ALA A 38 12.99 -1.78 9.22
N LEU A 39 13.09 -2.73 8.27
CA LEU A 39 12.15 -3.85 8.12
C LEU A 39 11.98 -4.69 9.40
N LYS A 40 13.03 -4.79 10.22
CA LYS A 40 13.00 -5.49 11.51
C LYS A 40 12.42 -4.62 12.63
N GLN A 41 12.66 -3.31 12.62
CA GLN A 41 12.11 -2.37 13.61
C GLN A 41 10.59 -2.25 13.46
N ASP A 42 10.10 -2.10 12.23
CA ASP A 42 8.66 -2.10 11.87
C ASP A 42 8.02 -3.50 11.94
N LYS A 43 8.78 -4.54 12.35
CA LYS A 43 8.35 -5.94 12.47
C LYS A 43 7.77 -6.55 11.17
N LYS A 44 8.12 -6.00 10.00
CA LYS A 44 7.60 -6.45 8.70
C LYS A 44 8.22 -7.78 8.26
N MET A 45 9.48 -8.02 8.60
CA MET A 45 10.18 -9.28 8.34
C MET A 45 10.95 -9.77 9.58
N SER A 46 10.95 -11.08 9.80
CA SER A 46 11.75 -11.71 10.86
C SER A 46 13.24 -11.73 10.52
N SER A 47 14.06 -11.95 11.54
CA SER A 47 15.51 -12.12 11.34
C SER A 47 15.88 -13.38 10.54
N LYS A 48 14.98 -14.38 10.44
CA LYS A 48 15.20 -15.59 9.62
C LYS A 48 15.02 -15.29 8.13
N GLU A 49 13.91 -14.64 7.76
CA GLU A 49 13.60 -14.23 6.38
C GLU A 49 14.67 -13.26 5.85
N LEU A 50 14.98 -12.21 6.60
CA LEU A 50 16.03 -11.25 6.23
C LEU A 50 17.38 -11.95 5.98
N ALA A 51 17.78 -12.85 6.86
CA ALA A 51 19.04 -13.57 6.71
C ALA A 51 19.03 -14.66 5.61
N PHE A 52 17.87 -15.03 5.07
CA PHE A 52 17.74 -15.82 3.83
C PHE A 52 17.89 -14.92 2.60
N TYR A 53 17.08 -13.86 2.49
CA TYR A 53 17.10 -12.95 1.34
C TYR A 53 18.40 -12.15 1.18
N LYS A 54 19.21 -12.01 2.24
CA LYS A 54 20.51 -11.34 2.20
C LYS A 54 21.45 -11.89 1.10
N SER A 55 21.48 -13.20 0.86
CA SER A 55 22.33 -13.76 -0.21
C SER A 55 21.87 -13.21 -1.56
N TYR A 56 20.59 -13.41 -1.88
CA TYR A 56 19.97 -12.96 -3.11
C TYR A 56 20.13 -11.45 -3.34
N TYR A 57 19.91 -10.61 -2.31
CA TYR A 57 20.15 -9.17 -2.43
C TYR A 57 21.59 -8.83 -2.82
N ILE A 58 22.59 -9.55 -2.29
CA ILE A 58 24.00 -9.24 -2.54
C ILE A 58 24.55 -9.89 -3.82
N THR A 59 24.08 -11.08 -4.21
CA THR A 59 24.71 -11.89 -5.29
C THR A 59 23.76 -12.35 -6.40
N GLY A 60 22.45 -12.22 -6.22
CA GLY A 60 21.43 -12.74 -7.14
C GLY A 60 21.18 -14.25 -7.00
N PHE A 61 21.82 -14.91 -6.02
CA PHE A 61 21.63 -16.33 -5.74
C PHE A 61 20.85 -16.54 -4.43
N LEU A 62 19.75 -17.29 -4.54
CA LEU A 62 19.00 -17.84 -3.41
C LEU A 62 19.72 -19.08 -2.87
N ASP A 63 19.93 -19.16 -1.57
CA ASP A 63 20.64 -20.27 -0.92
C ASP A 63 19.65 -21.34 -0.44
N ALA A 64 19.67 -22.51 -1.10
CA ALA A 64 18.78 -23.63 -0.80
C ALA A 64 19.01 -24.23 0.61
N GLN A 65 20.24 -24.23 1.12
CA GLN A 65 20.56 -24.77 2.46
C GLN A 65 20.03 -23.83 3.56
N VAL A 66 20.12 -22.53 3.33
CA VAL A 66 19.51 -21.52 4.22
C VAL A 66 17.99 -21.54 4.14
N TYR A 67 17.41 -21.88 2.97
CA TYR A 67 15.97 -22.09 2.83
C TYR A 67 15.49 -23.30 3.63
N GLU A 68 16.06 -24.48 3.42
CA GLU A 68 15.63 -25.73 4.08
C GLU A 68 15.72 -25.68 5.61
N SER A 69 16.69 -24.94 6.16
CA SER A 69 16.87 -24.75 7.60
C SER A 69 15.98 -23.66 8.23
N ARG A 70 15.23 -22.89 7.44
CA ARG A 70 14.45 -21.72 7.92
C ARG A 70 13.03 -21.61 7.40
N CYS A 71 12.72 -22.28 6.29
CA CYS A 71 11.45 -22.30 5.55
C CYS A 71 10.70 -20.95 5.56
N PRO A 72 11.31 -19.84 5.10
CA PRO A 72 10.58 -18.60 4.89
C PRO A 72 9.61 -18.77 3.72
N ASP A 73 8.40 -18.24 3.85
CA ASP A 73 7.46 -18.18 2.73
C ASP A 73 8.07 -17.34 1.58
N LEU A 74 8.05 -17.90 0.38
CA LEU A 74 8.75 -17.32 -0.77
C LEU A 74 7.81 -16.50 -1.64
N TYR A 75 7.75 -15.20 -1.40
CA TYR A 75 6.90 -14.28 -2.18
C TYR A 75 7.64 -13.64 -3.36
N THR A 76 6.99 -13.59 -4.52
CA THR A 76 7.43 -12.84 -5.71
C THR A 76 7.77 -11.39 -5.37
N LEU A 77 6.97 -10.76 -4.50
CA LEU A 77 7.17 -9.39 -4.06
C LEU A 77 8.55 -9.15 -3.43
N TYR A 78 9.05 -10.09 -2.61
CA TYR A 78 10.36 -9.96 -1.96
C TYR A 78 11.51 -10.20 -2.93
N LEU A 79 11.32 -11.08 -3.92
CA LEU A 79 12.29 -11.26 -5.01
C LEU A 79 12.39 -10.00 -5.90
N MET A 80 11.28 -9.30 -6.12
CA MET A 80 11.25 -7.99 -6.80
C MET A 80 11.89 -6.90 -5.93
N MET A 81 11.47 -6.74 -4.68
CA MET A 81 11.99 -5.73 -3.73
C MET A 81 13.50 -5.83 -3.51
N PHE A 82 14.07 -7.03 -3.60
CA PHE A 82 15.50 -7.27 -3.40
C PHE A 82 16.31 -7.40 -4.69
N HIS A 83 15.67 -7.33 -5.86
CA HIS A 83 16.33 -7.38 -7.17
C HIS A 83 17.40 -6.25 -7.31
N ALA A 84 18.47 -6.51 -8.06
CA ALA A 84 19.54 -5.52 -8.25
C ALA A 84 19.14 -4.35 -9.15
N ASP A 85 18.33 -4.63 -10.17
CA ASP A 85 17.75 -3.61 -11.03
C ASP A 85 16.31 -3.29 -10.60
N GLN A 86 16.07 -2.05 -10.19
CA GLN A 86 14.76 -1.52 -9.75
C GLN A 86 14.11 -0.64 -10.83
N ASN A 87 14.52 -0.78 -12.10
CA ASN A 87 13.85 -0.17 -13.25
C ASN A 87 12.53 -0.88 -13.55
N GLU A 88 11.55 -0.12 -14.04
CA GLU A 88 10.18 -0.59 -14.31
C GLU A 88 10.16 -1.81 -15.24
N SER A 89 10.83 -1.74 -16.40
CA SER A 89 10.94 -2.88 -17.33
C SER A 89 11.55 -4.13 -16.72
N SER A 90 12.57 -4.00 -15.88
CA SER A 90 13.23 -5.13 -15.21
C SER A 90 12.36 -5.76 -14.13
N LEU A 91 11.63 -4.94 -13.36
CA LEU A 91 10.67 -5.41 -12.37
C LEU A 91 9.43 -6.07 -13.03
N THR A 92 8.92 -5.52 -14.13
CA THR A 92 7.83 -6.11 -14.92
C THR A 92 8.22 -7.47 -15.49
N ASN A 93 9.40 -7.57 -16.11
CA ASN A 93 9.89 -8.85 -16.65
C ASN A 93 10.06 -9.90 -15.55
N LEU A 94 10.61 -9.52 -14.40
CA LEU A 94 10.76 -10.41 -13.24
C LEU A 94 9.40 -10.83 -12.67
N TYR A 95 8.45 -9.92 -12.54
CA TYR A 95 7.07 -10.20 -12.12
C TYR A 95 6.43 -11.28 -13.00
N LEU A 96 6.43 -11.08 -14.32
CA LEU A 96 5.84 -12.02 -15.29
C LEU A 96 6.52 -13.40 -15.26
N GLN A 97 7.84 -13.45 -15.04
CA GLN A 97 8.58 -14.71 -14.89
C GLN A 97 8.25 -15.44 -13.58
N LEU A 98 8.06 -14.71 -12.48
CA LEU A 98 7.87 -15.28 -11.15
C LEU A 98 6.42 -15.66 -10.84
N VAL A 99 5.43 -14.87 -11.28
CA VAL A 99 4.02 -15.15 -11.02
C VAL A 99 3.60 -16.50 -11.60
N GLY A 100 3.96 -16.77 -12.86
CA GLY A 100 3.70 -18.06 -13.50
C GLY A 100 4.47 -19.25 -12.92
N TYR A 101 5.36 -19.04 -11.94
CA TYR A 101 6.16 -20.09 -11.31
C TYR A 101 5.86 -20.28 -9.80
N LEU A 102 5.55 -19.19 -9.08
CA LEU A 102 5.34 -19.20 -7.63
C LEU A 102 3.86 -19.15 -7.20
N CYS A 103 2.94 -18.76 -8.09
CA CYS A 103 1.48 -18.88 -7.98
C CYS A 103 0.83 -18.72 -6.59
N ASP A 104 0.70 -17.48 -6.12
CA ASP A 104 -0.57 -16.97 -5.59
C ASP A 104 -0.59 -15.43 -5.65
N GLU A 105 -1.26 -14.84 -6.65
CA GLU A 105 -1.38 -13.39 -6.80
C GLU A 105 -2.11 -12.73 -5.62
N ARG A 106 -3.03 -13.43 -4.95
CA ARG A 106 -3.76 -12.91 -3.78
C ARG A 106 -2.82 -12.70 -2.60
N SER A 107 -1.80 -13.55 -2.48
CA SER A 107 -0.73 -13.37 -1.50
C SER A 107 0.07 -12.09 -1.77
N LEU A 108 0.28 -11.70 -3.04
CA LEU A 108 1.13 -10.56 -3.38
C LEU A 108 0.53 -9.21 -2.98
N ILE A 109 -0.78 -9.02 -3.17
CA ILE A 109 -1.49 -7.82 -2.71
C ILE A 109 -1.49 -7.75 -1.17
N GLY A 110 -1.78 -8.87 -0.49
CA GLY A 110 -1.74 -8.94 0.97
C GLY A 110 -0.35 -8.64 1.55
N GLU A 111 0.69 -9.23 0.95
CA GLU A 111 2.09 -8.98 1.31
C GLU A 111 2.54 -7.55 1.01
N PHE A 112 2.02 -6.95 -0.07
CA PHE A 112 2.30 -5.57 -0.43
C PHE A 112 1.70 -4.58 0.58
N CYS A 113 0.48 -4.85 1.06
CA CYS A 113 -0.07 -4.13 2.21
C CYS A 113 0.73 -4.39 3.50
N ARG A 114 1.13 -5.65 3.77
CA ARG A 114 1.94 -6.00 4.96
C ARG A 114 3.25 -5.21 5.02
N ILE A 115 3.98 -5.14 3.91
CA ILE A 115 5.32 -4.55 3.81
C ILE A 115 5.32 -3.02 3.66
N GLN A 116 4.16 -2.33 3.54
CA GLN A 116 4.14 -0.86 3.58
C GLN A 116 4.71 -0.33 4.90
N PRO A 117 5.56 0.72 4.93
CA PRO A 117 6.06 1.26 6.18
C PRO A 117 4.91 1.80 7.04
N SER A 118 5.04 1.65 8.36
CA SER A 118 3.99 2.09 9.30
C SER A 118 4.12 3.57 9.69
N VAL A 119 5.30 4.15 9.46
CA VAL A 119 5.73 5.48 9.89
C VAL A 119 6.57 6.13 8.78
N SER A 120 6.75 7.45 8.83
CA SER A 120 7.68 8.14 7.94
C SER A 120 9.10 7.57 8.10
N LEU A 121 9.76 7.29 6.98
CA LEU A 121 11.18 6.92 6.94
C LEU A 121 12.11 8.16 6.83
N GLY A 122 11.56 9.37 7.00
CA GLY A 122 12.27 10.64 6.91
C GLY A 122 12.43 11.17 5.47
N HIS A 123 13.06 12.34 5.35
CA HIS A 123 13.12 13.19 4.15
C HIS A 123 13.76 12.59 2.88
N SER A 124 14.06 11.28 2.84
CA SER A 124 14.40 10.59 1.60
C SER A 124 13.19 10.01 0.86
N GLU A 125 11.97 10.05 1.46
CA GLU A 125 10.64 9.60 0.95
C GLU A 125 10.50 8.14 0.47
N LYS A 126 11.62 7.50 0.15
CA LYS A 126 11.72 6.14 -0.35
C LYS A 126 11.26 5.17 0.73
N GLY A 127 10.13 4.49 0.48
CA GLY A 127 9.72 3.33 1.25
C GLY A 127 10.70 2.17 1.09
N TYR A 128 10.32 0.98 1.53
CA TYR A 128 11.16 -0.21 1.37
C TYR A 128 11.40 -0.63 -0.11
N PHE A 129 10.75 0.07 -1.05
CA PHE A 129 10.88 -0.10 -2.50
C PHE A 129 11.80 0.95 -3.18
N ASP A 130 12.66 1.67 -2.43
CA ASP A 130 13.62 2.66 -2.96
C ASP A 130 12.96 3.78 -3.82
N GLY A 131 11.70 4.13 -3.51
CA GLY A 131 10.93 5.16 -4.23
C GLY A 131 10.24 4.65 -5.51
N LYS A 132 10.02 3.34 -5.61
CA LYS A 132 9.40 2.67 -6.77
C LYS A 132 7.98 2.19 -6.50
N GLU A 133 7.35 2.62 -5.41
CA GLU A 133 6.01 2.19 -4.96
C GLU A 133 4.99 2.24 -6.11
N SER A 134 5.06 3.27 -6.96
CA SER A 134 4.27 3.42 -8.18
C SER A 134 4.35 2.22 -9.14
N VAL A 135 5.55 1.70 -9.40
CA VAL A 135 5.77 0.53 -10.26
C VAL A 135 5.14 -0.72 -9.67
N TYR A 136 5.26 -0.91 -8.35
CA TYR A 136 4.61 -2.03 -7.66
C TYR A 136 3.09 -1.90 -7.68
N CYS A 137 2.55 -0.68 -7.51
CA CYS A 137 1.11 -0.43 -7.66
C CYS A 137 0.60 -0.79 -9.06
N LYS A 138 1.29 -0.33 -10.11
CA LYS A 138 0.97 -0.65 -11.51
C LYS A 138 0.95 -2.16 -11.77
N LEU A 139 1.95 -2.88 -11.26
CA LEU A 139 2.08 -4.33 -11.46
C LEU A 139 1.05 -5.16 -10.68
N LEU A 140 0.64 -4.71 -9.49
CA LEU A 140 -0.26 -5.47 -8.61
C LEU A 140 -1.74 -5.08 -8.77
N TYR A 141 -2.04 -3.84 -9.15
CA TYR A 141 -3.41 -3.33 -9.29
C TYR A 141 -3.78 -2.91 -10.71
N GLY A 142 -2.81 -2.69 -11.60
CA GLY A 142 -3.03 -2.20 -12.97
C GLY A 142 -2.92 -0.68 -13.11
N GLU A 143 -3.23 -0.16 -14.31
CA GLU A 143 -3.32 1.29 -14.58
C GLU A 143 -4.64 1.70 -15.23
N THR A 144 -5.32 0.78 -15.91
CA THR A 144 -6.54 1.04 -16.67
C THR A 144 -7.74 0.32 -16.06
N ALA A 145 -8.95 0.79 -16.38
CA ALA A 145 -10.20 0.10 -16.02
C ALA A 145 -10.25 -1.38 -16.49
N SER A 146 -9.52 -1.72 -17.56
CA SER A 146 -9.40 -3.10 -18.04
C SER A 146 -8.55 -3.94 -17.08
N ASP A 147 -7.38 -3.43 -16.69
CA ASP A 147 -6.49 -4.10 -15.73
C ASP A 147 -7.19 -4.23 -14.37
N PHE A 148 -7.87 -3.16 -13.93
CA PHE A 148 -8.63 -3.14 -12.68
C PHE A 148 -9.73 -4.18 -12.67
N SER A 149 -10.39 -4.46 -13.81
CA SER A 149 -11.35 -5.56 -13.95
C SER A 149 -10.70 -6.91 -13.68
N SER A 150 -9.59 -7.20 -14.36
CA SER A 150 -8.88 -8.48 -14.23
C SER A 150 -8.35 -8.71 -12.81
N THR A 151 -7.78 -7.68 -12.17
CA THR A 151 -7.36 -7.78 -10.77
C THR A 151 -8.55 -7.93 -9.82
N MET A 152 -9.69 -7.29 -10.10
CA MET A 152 -10.90 -7.42 -9.26
C MET A 152 -11.57 -8.79 -9.39
N GLU A 153 -11.62 -9.41 -10.57
CA GLU A 153 -12.15 -10.76 -10.73
C GLU A 153 -11.36 -11.80 -9.91
N ALA A 154 -10.06 -11.54 -9.68
CA ALA A 154 -9.21 -12.37 -8.84
C ALA A 154 -9.34 -12.12 -7.32
N ASN A 155 -9.94 -10.99 -6.89
CA ASN A 155 -9.88 -10.45 -5.52
C ASN A 155 -11.26 -10.07 -4.94
N SER A 156 -11.33 -9.79 -3.64
CA SER A 156 -12.61 -9.60 -2.93
C SER A 156 -13.30 -8.26 -3.24
N SER A 157 -14.63 -8.28 -3.28
CA SER A 157 -15.52 -7.13 -3.55
C SER A 157 -15.53 -6.00 -2.49
N LEU A 158 -14.71 -6.11 -1.44
CA LEU A 158 -14.71 -5.18 -0.29
C LEU A 158 -13.57 -4.14 -0.32
N PHE A 159 -12.82 -4.02 -1.43
CA PHE A 159 -11.63 -3.16 -1.50
C PHE A 159 -11.93 -1.68 -1.21
N PHE A 160 -13.02 -1.10 -1.77
CA PHE A 160 -13.42 0.28 -1.47
C PHE A 160 -13.77 0.51 0.00
N VAL A 161 -14.39 -0.47 0.68
CA VAL A 161 -14.71 -0.37 2.12
C VAL A 161 -13.42 -0.34 2.94
N GLY A 162 -12.47 -1.23 2.61
CA GLY A 162 -11.14 -1.22 3.22
C GLY A 162 -10.42 0.10 3.00
N PHE A 163 -10.41 0.62 1.76
CA PHE A 163 -9.83 1.92 1.44
C PHE A 163 -10.45 3.06 2.27
N CYS A 164 -11.78 3.09 2.44
CA CYS A 164 -12.46 4.06 3.29
C CYS A 164 -12.02 3.96 4.76
N GLN A 165 -11.98 2.74 5.30
CA GLN A 165 -11.61 2.48 6.69
C GLN A 165 -10.15 2.87 6.99
N GLU A 166 -9.20 2.45 6.15
CA GLU A 166 -7.79 2.80 6.30
C GLU A 166 -7.56 4.30 6.12
N SER A 167 -8.25 4.93 5.17
CA SER A 167 -8.15 6.37 4.93
C SER A 167 -8.59 7.22 6.12
N ILE A 168 -9.58 6.77 6.90
CA ILE A 168 -9.97 7.43 8.16
C ILE A 168 -8.78 7.50 9.13
N GLU A 169 -8.07 6.38 9.33
CA GLU A 169 -6.94 6.33 10.26
C GLU A 169 -5.77 7.19 9.75
N LEU A 170 -5.40 7.06 8.47
CA LEU A 170 -4.37 7.89 7.83
C LEU A 170 -4.60 9.39 8.01
N LEU A 171 -5.82 9.84 7.79
CA LEU A 171 -6.21 11.24 7.80
C LEU A 171 -6.32 11.84 9.23
N LEU A 172 -6.32 11.01 10.29
CA LEU A 172 -6.56 11.45 11.68
C LEU A 172 -5.50 11.02 12.73
N SER A 173 -4.65 10.02 12.46
CA SER A 173 -3.92 9.20 13.48
C SER A 173 -2.77 9.83 14.30
N GLU A 174 -2.18 10.94 13.88
CA GLU A 174 -0.82 11.43 14.29
C GLU A 174 0.35 10.47 13.97
N ASN A 175 0.16 9.15 14.05
CA ASN A 175 1.23 8.14 13.91
C ASN A 175 1.33 7.53 12.50
N SER A 176 0.22 7.49 11.75
CA SER A 176 0.17 6.86 10.42
C SER A 176 0.66 7.80 9.32
N TYR A 177 1.45 7.34 8.35
CA TYR A 177 1.99 8.17 7.26
C TYR A 177 1.31 7.88 5.90
N ILE A 178 1.00 8.92 5.13
CA ILE A 178 0.34 8.78 3.82
C ILE A 178 1.41 8.61 2.73
N HIS A 179 1.81 7.35 2.53
CA HIS A 179 2.74 6.98 1.46
C HIS A 179 2.13 7.22 0.06
N SER A 180 3.01 7.45 -0.92
CA SER A 180 2.67 7.72 -2.33
C SER A 180 1.70 6.69 -2.95
N ILE A 181 1.81 5.42 -2.52
CA ILE A 181 0.89 4.31 -2.82
C ILE A 181 -0.59 4.65 -2.68
N TYR A 182 -0.99 5.39 -1.64
CA TYR A 182 -2.42 5.66 -1.41
C TYR A 182 -3.04 6.50 -2.53
N PHE A 183 -2.25 7.33 -3.23
CA PHE A 183 -2.72 8.07 -4.41
C PHE A 183 -2.96 7.15 -5.62
N TYR A 184 -2.16 6.09 -5.80
CA TYR A 184 -2.39 5.07 -6.84
C TYR A 184 -3.62 4.23 -6.55
N LEU A 185 -3.91 3.97 -5.27
CA LEU A 185 -5.08 3.21 -4.86
C LEU A 185 -6.40 3.98 -5.03
N VAL A 186 -6.41 5.32 -5.19
CA VAL A 186 -7.65 6.11 -5.39
C VAL A 186 -8.39 5.65 -6.64
N ASP A 187 -7.70 5.55 -7.78
CA ASP A 187 -8.31 5.17 -9.07
C ASP A 187 -8.90 3.76 -9.01
N PHE A 188 -8.10 2.80 -8.53
CA PHE A 188 -8.53 1.42 -8.36
C PHE A 188 -9.70 1.33 -7.37
N SER A 189 -9.63 1.96 -6.20
CA SER A 189 -10.69 1.90 -5.17
C SER A 189 -12.02 2.40 -5.69
N PHE A 190 -12.05 3.55 -6.39
CA PHE A 190 -13.28 4.08 -7.00
C PHE A 190 -13.79 3.21 -8.15
N TYR A 191 -12.92 2.50 -8.87
CA TYR A 191 -13.34 1.45 -9.81
C TYR A 191 -14.00 0.27 -9.07
N THR A 192 -13.41 -0.21 -7.97
CA THR A 192 -13.96 -1.31 -7.16
C THR A 192 -15.30 -0.98 -6.49
N ALA A 193 -15.61 0.32 -6.34
CA ALA A 193 -16.81 0.80 -5.64
C ALA A 193 -18.11 0.26 -6.28
N ILE A 194 -18.15 0.02 -7.59
CA ILE A 194 -19.32 -0.56 -8.29
C ILE A 194 -19.71 -1.93 -7.70
N ASN A 195 -18.72 -2.71 -7.24
CA ASN A 195 -18.91 -4.05 -6.68
C ASN A 195 -19.10 -4.05 -5.16
N THR A 196 -19.12 -2.87 -4.52
CA THR A 196 -19.20 -2.74 -3.06
C THR A 196 -20.63 -2.88 -2.55
N GLU A 197 -20.79 -3.62 -1.46
CA GLU A 197 -22.09 -3.81 -0.80
C GLU A 197 -22.40 -2.63 0.13
N PHE A 198 -22.79 -1.49 -0.47
CA PHE A 198 -23.11 -0.24 0.23
C PHE A 198 -24.21 -0.38 1.29
N GLU A 199 -25.15 -1.31 1.10
CA GLU A 199 -26.32 -1.46 1.97
C GLU A 199 -26.06 -2.36 3.19
N ARG A 200 -24.91 -3.06 3.26
CA ARG A 200 -24.55 -3.85 4.45
C ARG A 200 -24.14 -2.90 5.58
N ALA A 201 -24.82 -3.02 6.72
CA ALA A 201 -24.72 -2.06 7.82
C ALA A 201 -23.28 -1.70 8.27
N PRO A 202 -22.31 -2.64 8.40
CA PRO A 202 -20.93 -2.27 8.74
C PRO A 202 -20.26 -1.43 7.66
N ASN A 203 -20.42 -1.80 6.39
CA ASN A 203 -19.84 -1.11 5.24
C ASN A 203 -20.38 0.32 5.11
N HIS A 204 -21.70 0.47 5.24
CA HIS A 204 -22.39 1.76 5.19
C HIS A 204 -21.82 2.75 6.21
N VAL A 205 -21.56 2.29 7.44
CA VAL A 205 -20.99 3.13 8.52
C VAL A 205 -19.59 3.62 8.16
N TYR A 206 -18.67 2.74 7.75
CA TYR A 206 -17.31 3.16 7.39
C TYR A 206 -17.27 4.11 6.19
N ILE A 207 -18.07 3.85 5.15
CA ILE A 207 -18.17 4.76 4.00
C ILE A 207 -18.73 6.11 4.43
N SER A 208 -19.79 6.15 5.26
CA SER A 208 -20.39 7.41 5.73
C SER A 208 -19.42 8.22 6.61
N GLN A 209 -18.70 7.57 7.53
CA GLN A 209 -17.66 8.18 8.36
C GLN A 209 -16.54 8.79 7.50
N PHE A 210 -16.09 8.05 6.48
CA PHE A 210 -15.08 8.52 5.53
C PHE A 210 -15.57 9.72 4.71
N LEU A 211 -16.78 9.67 4.16
CA LEU A 211 -17.34 10.79 3.40
C LEU A 211 -17.50 12.04 4.28
N GLN A 212 -17.99 11.91 5.52
CA GLN A 212 -18.08 13.03 6.47
C GLN A 212 -16.71 13.66 6.72
N LEU A 213 -15.69 12.83 6.95
CA LEU A 213 -14.30 13.28 7.11
C LEU A 213 -13.80 14.03 5.87
N ILE A 214 -14.07 13.54 4.65
CA ILE A 214 -13.68 14.19 3.40
C ILE A 214 -14.36 15.55 3.21
N VAL A 215 -15.62 15.72 3.64
CA VAL A 215 -16.29 17.03 3.65
C VAL A 215 -15.65 17.95 4.68
N ALA A 216 -15.54 17.50 5.92
CA ALA A 216 -15.17 18.35 7.05
C ALA A 216 -13.66 18.53 7.26
N TYR A 217 -12.80 17.90 6.45
CA TYR A 217 -11.34 17.90 6.65
C TYR A 217 -10.72 19.30 6.79
N GLU A 218 -11.25 20.27 6.05
CA GLU A 218 -10.78 21.67 6.07
C GLU A 218 -11.14 22.42 7.36
N GLN A 219 -12.18 21.95 8.07
CA GLN A 219 -12.60 22.49 9.37
C GLN A 219 -11.85 21.82 10.52
N LEU A 220 -11.55 20.53 10.39
CA LEU A 220 -10.76 19.75 11.35
C LEU A 220 -9.27 20.12 11.33
N ASP A 221 -8.74 20.29 10.11
CA ASP A 221 -7.36 20.62 9.76
C ASP A 221 -6.26 20.09 10.72
N PRO A 222 -6.24 18.77 10.99
CA PRO A 222 -5.58 18.18 12.17
C PRO A 222 -4.07 18.43 12.32
N PHE A 223 -3.38 18.76 11.22
CA PHE A 223 -1.91 18.76 11.16
C PHE A 223 -1.28 20.08 10.70
N LYS A 224 -2.08 21.10 10.35
CA LYS A 224 -1.59 22.34 9.72
C LYS A 224 -0.53 23.09 10.53
N ASP A 225 -0.73 23.17 11.85
CA ASP A 225 0.16 23.89 12.76
C ASP A 225 1.18 22.97 13.46
N SER A 226 1.15 21.66 13.19
CA SER A 226 1.99 20.65 13.86
C SER A 226 2.93 19.87 12.93
N ASP A 227 2.50 19.56 11.70
CA ASP A 227 3.28 18.80 10.72
C ASP A 227 2.86 19.17 9.27
N LEU A 228 3.68 20.02 8.64
CA LEU A 228 3.45 20.51 7.28
C LEU A 228 3.55 19.41 6.20
N GLU A 229 4.44 18.42 6.38
CA GLU A 229 4.65 17.31 5.42
C GLU A 229 3.40 16.41 5.42
N ARG A 230 2.89 16.12 6.62
CA ARG A 230 1.67 15.36 6.86
C ARG A 230 0.42 16.10 6.39
N HIS A 231 0.25 17.38 6.74
CA HIS A 231 -0.87 18.21 6.26
C HIS A 231 -0.90 18.23 4.73
N THR A 232 0.25 18.46 4.08
CA THR A 232 0.36 18.48 2.61
C THR A 232 -0.04 17.15 1.98
N SER A 233 0.42 16.03 2.55
CA SER A 233 0.13 14.68 2.06
C SER A 233 -1.34 14.29 2.25
N ALA A 234 -1.93 14.64 3.41
CA ALA A 234 -3.34 14.41 3.70
C ALA A 234 -4.26 15.26 2.82
N TRP A 235 -3.95 16.54 2.64
CA TRP A 235 -4.72 17.44 1.78
C TRP A 235 -4.71 16.98 0.31
N ARG A 236 -3.58 16.45 -0.17
CA ARG A 236 -3.49 15.82 -1.50
C ARG A 236 -4.43 14.62 -1.63
N LEU A 237 -4.56 13.78 -0.59
CA LEU A 237 -5.46 12.61 -0.60
C LEU A 237 -6.92 13.05 -0.60
N VAL A 238 -7.27 13.99 0.28
CA VAL A 238 -8.61 14.59 0.36
C VAL A 238 -9.02 15.21 -0.98
N LYS A 239 -8.11 15.94 -1.65
CA LYS A 239 -8.37 16.53 -2.96
C LYS A 239 -8.62 15.46 -4.04
N ALA A 240 -7.77 14.45 -4.13
CA ALA A 240 -7.92 13.36 -5.10
C ALA A 240 -9.25 12.59 -4.91
N VAL A 241 -9.65 12.35 -3.66
CA VAL A 241 -10.94 11.71 -3.33
C VAL A 241 -12.13 12.63 -3.66
N ARG A 242 -12.06 13.93 -3.34
CA ARG A 242 -13.09 14.92 -3.71
C ARG A 242 -13.29 15.00 -5.23
N GLU A 243 -12.20 14.95 -6.01
CA GLU A 243 -12.26 14.93 -7.47
C GLU A 243 -12.96 13.67 -8.01
N LYS A 244 -12.77 12.50 -7.38
CA LYS A 244 -13.53 11.28 -7.73
C LYS A 244 -15.01 11.37 -7.35
N LEU A 245 -15.32 11.92 -6.18
CA LEU A 245 -16.70 12.11 -5.71
C LEU A 245 -17.50 13.15 -6.51
N GLN A 246 -16.88 13.82 -7.49
CA GLN A 246 -17.53 14.73 -8.43
C GLN A 246 -17.73 14.11 -9.83
N GLN A 247 -17.32 12.86 -10.05
CA GLN A 247 -17.45 12.20 -11.36
C GLN A 247 -18.88 11.70 -11.61
N SER A 248 -19.33 11.78 -12.86
CA SER A 248 -20.71 11.45 -13.25
C SER A 248 -21.02 9.94 -13.26
N ASN A 249 -20.00 9.09 -13.21
CA ASN A 249 -20.08 7.62 -13.28
C ASN A 249 -20.01 6.93 -11.90
N LEU A 250 -20.24 7.67 -10.80
CA LEU A 250 -20.31 7.08 -9.46
C LEU A 250 -21.48 6.09 -9.34
N PRO A 251 -21.33 4.98 -8.60
CA PRO A 251 -22.45 4.11 -8.24
C PRO A 251 -23.56 4.92 -7.56
N ASP A 252 -24.82 4.68 -7.93
CA ASP A 252 -25.96 5.48 -7.46
C ASP A 252 -26.00 5.61 -5.94
N LYS A 253 -25.73 4.52 -5.20
CA LYS A 253 -25.68 4.52 -3.73
C LYS A 253 -24.52 5.34 -3.17
N LEU A 254 -23.34 5.31 -3.78
CA LEU A 254 -22.21 6.15 -3.36
C LEU A 254 -22.51 7.63 -3.62
N ARG A 255 -23.18 7.95 -4.74
CA ARG A 255 -23.64 9.30 -5.07
C ARG A 255 -24.68 9.79 -4.04
N GLU A 256 -25.71 9.00 -3.75
CA GLU A 256 -26.72 9.31 -2.71
C GLU A 256 -26.07 9.60 -1.34
N MET A 257 -25.11 8.75 -0.91
CA MET A 257 -24.37 8.94 0.35
C MET A 257 -23.52 10.22 0.34
N TRP A 258 -22.85 10.53 -0.78
CA TRP A 258 -22.06 11.75 -0.92
C TRP A 258 -22.92 13.01 -0.88
N GLU A 259 -24.02 13.04 -1.66
CA GLU A 259 -25.00 14.13 -1.67
C GLU A 259 -25.61 14.36 -0.29
N PHE A 260 -25.98 13.28 0.41
CA PHE A 260 -26.47 13.37 1.80
C PHE A 260 -25.42 13.99 2.73
N THR A 261 -24.14 13.63 2.58
CA THR A 261 -23.04 14.15 3.40
C THR A 261 -22.82 15.66 3.20
N GLN A 262 -23.20 16.23 2.05
CA GLN A 262 -23.18 17.69 1.82
C GLN A 262 -24.27 18.46 2.59
N THR A 263 -25.31 17.78 3.07
CA THR A 263 -26.39 18.42 3.85
C THR A 263 -25.95 18.67 5.30
N GLU A 264 -26.56 19.64 5.98
CA GLU A 264 -26.28 19.89 7.41
C GLU A 264 -26.49 18.64 8.27
N LYS A 265 -27.53 17.84 7.97
CA LYS A 265 -27.78 16.57 8.67
C LYS A 265 -26.68 15.53 8.44
N GLY A 266 -26.07 15.51 7.25
CA GLY A 266 -24.94 14.64 6.93
C GLY A 266 -23.64 15.09 7.61
N LYS A 267 -23.31 16.38 7.49
CA LYS A 267 -22.15 16.98 8.16
C LYS A 267 -22.15 16.75 9.67
N THR A 268 -23.31 16.85 10.31
CA THR A 268 -23.49 16.73 11.76
C THR A 268 -23.84 15.30 12.23
N GLN A 269 -23.80 14.30 11.34
CA GLN A 269 -24.12 12.92 11.70
C GLN A 269 -23.15 12.39 12.77
N ARG A 270 -23.71 11.82 13.84
CA ARG A 270 -22.93 11.11 14.87
C ARG A 270 -22.88 9.62 14.56
N PHE A 271 -21.72 9.01 14.80
CA PHE A 271 -21.51 7.57 14.62
C PHE A 271 -20.99 6.99 15.93
N GLU A 272 -21.44 5.79 16.27
CA GLU A 272 -21.06 5.13 17.52
C GLU A 272 -19.53 4.94 17.58
N TYR A 273 -18.94 5.30 18.73
CA TYR A 273 -17.49 5.27 19.02
C TYR A 273 -16.58 6.11 18.11
N PHE A 274 -17.07 6.78 17.06
CA PHE A 274 -16.21 7.44 16.07
C PHE A 274 -15.51 8.68 16.64
N GLN A 275 -16.31 9.59 17.24
CA GLN A 275 -15.79 10.77 17.93
C GLN A 275 -15.02 10.44 19.23
N ASP A 276 -15.21 9.24 19.79
CA ASP A 276 -14.46 8.79 20.98
C ASP A 276 -13.11 8.15 20.60
N ARG A 277 -13.04 7.44 19.46
CA ARG A 277 -11.79 6.93 18.90
C ARG A 277 -10.90 8.05 18.34
N TYR A 278 -11.51 9.10 17.78
CA TYR A 278 -10.80 10.25 17.22
C TYR A 278 -11.32 11.56 17.84
N PRO A 279 -10.77 12.01 19.00
CA PRO A 279 -11.29 13.14 19.76
C PRO A 279 -11.40 14.46 18.98
N ILE A 280 -10.57 14.68 17.95
CA ILE A 280 -10.66 15.88 17.10
C ILE A 280 -12.02 16.01 16.40
N LEU A 281 -12.68 14.88 16.09
CA LEU A 281 -13.99 14.89 15.45
C LEU A 281 -15.11 15.46 16.34
N LYS A 282 -14.86 15.70 17.63
CA LYS A 282 -15.80 16.41 18.52
C LYS A 282 -16.03 17.85 18.05
N GLN A 283 -15.06 18.48 17.39
CA GLN A 283 -15.22 19.78 16.75
C GLN A 283 -16.39 19.83 15.75
N LEU A 284 -16.70 18.72 15.07
CA LEU A 284 -17.85 18.63 14.15
C LEU A 284 -19.20 18.63 14.86
N ALA A 285 -19.22 18.17 16.11
CA ALA A 285 -20.40 18.12 16.96
C ALA A 285 -20.63 19.45 17.71
N ASP A 286 -19.58 20.25 17.89
CA ASP A 286 -19.59 21.55 18.57
C ASP A 286 -19.72 22.74 17.58
N SER A 287 -19.58 22.50 16.26
CA SER A 287 -19.74 23.49 15.19
C SER A 287 -21.17 23.54 14.60
N ALA A 288 -22.14 22.93 15.29
CA ALA A 288 -23.50 22.67 14.82
C ALA A 288 -24.57 23.27 15.76
#